data_AF-A0A453L8G4-F1
#
_entry.id   AF-A0A453L8G4-F1
#
_cell.length_a   1.000
_cell.length_b   1.000
_cell.length_c   1.000
_cell.angle_alpha   90.00
_cell.angle_beta   90.00
_cell.angle_gamma   90.00
#
_symmetry.space_group_name_H-M   'P 1'
#
loop_
_entity.id
_entity.type
_entity.pdbx_description
1 polymer ?
#
loop_
_entity_poly.entity_id
_entity_poly.type
_entity_poly.pdbx_seq_one_letter_code
_entity_poly.pdbx_strand_id
1 'polypeptide(L)'
;SQHRMGHASILGEPSHDLRQIPQQRHAKLKSVTITGFCSAKSLVELTCHILENTTSLDCLTLDTTCHPSCAVTKFDKCHPLMDGDSLVEAQKALLAIRRYVLGKVPSMVKLNILEPCSRCHAVESLVSTAKLS
;
A
#
# COMPACT_ATOMS: atom_id res chain seq x y z
N SER A 1 5.14 -4.50 -17.54
CA SER A 1 5.45 -3.17 -16.95
C SER A 1 4.13 -2.49 -16.60
N GLN A 2 3.93 -2.08 -15.34
CA GLN A 2 2.72 -1.35 -14.91
C GLN A 2 2.71 0.12 -15.38
N HIS A 3 3.78 0.58 -16.04
CA HIS A 3 3.99 1.95 -16.53
C HIS A 3 2.92 2.52 -17.49
N ARG A 4 1.89 1.75 -17.87
CA ARG A 4 0.85 2.18 -18.82
C ARG A 4 -0.59 1.83 -18.44
N MET A 5 -0.86 1.27 -17.25
CA MET A 5 -2.24 1.09 -16.80
C MET A 5 -2.66 2.30 -15.96
N GLY A 6 -3.43 3.20 -16.58
CA GLY A 6 -4.02 4.35 -15.90
C GLY A 6 -5.12 3.90 -14.95
N HIS A 7 -4.75 3.54 -13.72
CA HIS A 7 -5.70 3.31 -12.65
C HIS A 7 -5.96 4.63 -11.92
N ALA A 8 -7.23 4.97 -11.69
CA ALA A 8 -7.58 6.12 -10.87
C ALA A 8 -7.05 5.91 -9.44
N SER A 9 -6.20 6.82 -8.98
CA SER A 9 -5.71 6.83 -7.60
C SER A 9 -6.84 7.23 -6.65
N ILE A 10 -6.91 6.57 -5.49
CA ILE A 10 -7.89 6.92 -4.45
C ILE A 10 -7.65 8.32 -3.86
N LEU A 11 -6.47 8.90 -4.05
CA LEU A 11 -6.06 10.17 -3.47
C LEU A 11 -6.39 11.39 -4.35
N GLY A 12 -6.71 11.18 -5.63
CA GLY A 12 -6.89 12.27 -6.62
C GLY A 12 -8.34 12.75 -6.81
N GLU A 13 -9.32 12.01 -6.29
CA GLU A 13 -10.75 12.33 -6.38
C GLU A 13 -11.33 12.40 -4.96
N PRO A 14 -12.27 13.32 -4.64
CA PRO A 14 -13.07 13.28 -3.42
C PRO A 14 -14.04 12.08 -3.51
N SER A 15 -13.48 10.87 -3.40
CA SER A 15 -14.23 9.63 -3.45
C SER A 15 -14.92 9.42 -2.11
N HIS A 16 -16.15 9.92 -1.99
CA HIS A 16 -16.98 9.71 -0.81
C HIS A 16 -17.50 8.27 -0.70
N ASP A 17 -17.58 7.53 -1.80
CA ASP A 17 -18.08 6.15 -1.82
C ASP A 17 -17.09 5.16 -2.47
N LEU A 18 -16.57 4.25 -1.66
CA LEU A 18 -15.90 3.03 -2.11
C LEU A 18 -16.98 2.05 -2.61
N ARG A 19 -16.83 1.51 -3.81
CA ARG A 19 -17.77 0.51 -4.33
C ARG A 19 -17.71 -0.75 -3.47
N GLN A 20 -18.87 -1.26 -3.09
CA GLN A 20 -19.00 -2.54 -2.38
C GLN A 20 -19.11 -3.68 -3.40
N ILE A 21 -18.21 -4.65 -3.32
CA ILE A 21 -18.29 -5.91 -4.09
C ILE A 21 -19.31 -6.83 -3.38
N PRO A 22 -20.13 -7.63 -4.11
CA PRO A 22 -21.12 -8.51 -3.50
C PRO A 22 -20.52 -9.43 -2.42
N GLN A 23 -21.20 -9.53 -1.29
CA GLN A 23 -20.73 -10.26 -0.10
C GLN A 23 -20.70 -11.76 -0.36
N GLN A 24 -19.53 -12.30 -0.67
CA GLN A 24 -19.26 -13.74 -0.63
C GLN A 24 -18.40 -13.99 0.62
N ARG A 25 -18.90 -14.77 1.59
CA ARG A 25 -18.17 -15.02 2.85
C ARG A 25 -17.05 -16.02 2.61
N HIS A 26 -15.81 -15.58 2.76
CA HIS A 26 -14.63 -16.44 2.57
C HIS A 26 -14.22 -17.14 3.88
N ALA A 27 -15.05 -18.07 4.38
CA ALA A 27 -14.93 -18.65 5.72
C ALA A 27 -13.67 -19.51 5.99
N LYS A 28 -12.82 -19.75 4.99
CA LYS A 28 -11.58 -20.56 5.11
C LYS A 28 -10.32 -19.78 4.76
N LEU A 29 -10.43 -18.55 4.30
CA LEU A 29 -9.28 -17.75 3.90
C LEU A 29 -8.60 -17.21 5.18
N LYS A 30 -7.35 -17.65 5.40
CA LYS A 30 -6.57 -17.33 6.62
C LYS A 30 -5.49 -16.28 6.40
N SER A 31 -4.88 -16.25 5.22
CA SER A 31 -3.76 -15.36 4.94
C SER A 31 -3.92 -14.77 3.54
N VAL A 32 -3.70 -13.47 3.43
CA VAL A 32 -3.70 -12.74 2.15
C VAL A 32 -2.41 -11.95 2.04
N THR A 33 -1.74 -12.05 0.90
CA THR A 33 -0.60 -11.22 0.55
C THR A 33 -0.89 -10.53 -0.78
N ILE A 34 -0.80 -9.20 -0.79
CA ILE A 34 -0.92 -8.38 -2.01
C ILE A 34 0.44 -7.76 -2.30
N THR A 35 1.11 -8.25 -3.33
CA THR A 35 2.39 -7.73 -3.82
C THR A 35 2.18 -6.57 -4.78
N GLY A 36 3.06 -5.57 -4.74
CA GLY A 36 2.94 -4.37 -5.58
C GLY A 36 1.70 -3.54 -5.25
N PHE A 37 1.34 -3.47 -3.97
CA PHE A 37 0.23 -2.69 -3.47
C PHE A 37 0.42 -1.20 -3.78
N CYS A 38 -0.47 -0.63 -4.58
CA CYS A 38 -0.45 0.77 -5.04
C CYS A 38 -1.70 1.54 -4.60
N SER A 39 -1.75 2.84 -4.87
CA SER A 39 -2.86 3.72 -4.49
C SER A 39 -4.11 3.59 -5.39
N ALA A 40 -4.14 2.61 -6.29
CA ALA A 40 -5.30 2.36 -7.16
C ALA A 40 -6.56 2.13 -6.32
N LYS A 41 -7.63 2.89 -6.61
CA LYS A 41 -8.92 2.81 -5.90
C LYS A 41 -9.44 1.38 -5.83
N SER A 42 -9.38 0.63 -6.93
CA SER A 42 -9.82 -0.76 -6.99
C SER A 42 -9.07 -1.70 -6.05
N LEU A 43 -7.78 -1.46 -5.80
CA LEU A 43 -6.97 -2.31 -4.93
C LEU A 43 -7.26 -2.03 -3.45
N VAL A 44 -7.50 -0.77 -3.12
CA VAL A 44 -7.98 -0.35 -1.81
C VAL A 44 -9.38 -0.90 -1.54
N GLU A 45 -10.29 -0.81 -2.51
CA GLU A 45 -11.64 -1.39 -2.46
C GLU A 45 -11.58 -2.91 -2.22
N LEU A 46 -10.77 -3.63 -2.99
CA LEU A 46 -10.57 -5.08 -2.83
C LEU A 46 -10.08 -5.43 -1.42
N THR A 47 -9.10 -4.68 -0.90
CA THR A 47 -8.51 -4.94 0.42
C THR A 47 -9.52 -4.71 1.54
N CYS A 48 -10.29 -3.62 1.45
CA CYS A 48 -11.39 -3.38 2.39
C CYS A 48 -12.41 -4.52 2.35
N HIS A 49 -12.79 -4.95 1.15
CA HIS A 49 -13.76 -6.03 0.97
C HIS A 49 -13.28 -7.35 1.60
N ILE A 50 -12.00 -7.69 1.44
CA ILE A 50 -11.39 -8.86 2.08
C ILE A 50 -11.53 -8.78 3.61
N LEU A 51 -11.18 -7.64 4.21
CA LEU A 51 -11.29 -7.42 5.66
C LEU A 51 -12.73 -7.51 6.16
N GLU A 52 -13.69 -6.98 5.39
CA GLU A 52 -15.11 -6.96 5.76
C GLU A 52 -15.78 -8.35 5.60
N ASN A 53 -15.33 -9.18 4.67
CA ASN A 53 -16.02 -10.42 4.29
C ASN A 53 -15.29 -11.71 4.69
N THR A 54 -14.08 -11.61 5.25
CA THR A 54 -13.26 -12.76 5.65
C THR A 54 -13.15 -12.85 7.16
N THR A 55 -14.07 -13.59 7.79
CA THR A 55 -14.09 -13.74 9.26
C THR A 55 -12.98 -14.64 9.80
N SER A 56 -12.38 -15.49 8.96
CA SER A 56 -11.32 -16.43 9.33
C SER A 56 -9.91 -15.89 9.07
N LEU A 57 -9.79 -14.61 8.72
CA LEU A 57 -8.50 -14.03 8.35
C LEU A 57 -7.63 -13.90 9.60
N ASP A 58 -6.43 -14.45 9.54
CA ASP A 58 -5.41 -14.37 10.59
C ASP A 58 -4.32 -13.36 10.22
N CYS A 59 -4.02 -13.20 8.92
CA CYS A 59 -2.91 -12.38 8.43
C CYS A 59 -3.25 -11.65 7.12
N LEU A 60 -2.94 -10.36 7.07
CA LEU A 60 -2.96 -9.54 5.86
C LEU A 60 -1.58 -8.92 5.66
N THR A 61 -0.99 -9.12 4.48
CA THR A 61 0.30 -8.52 4.11
C THR A 61 0.12 -7.64 2.87
N LEU A 62 0.43 -6.36 3.01
CA LEU A 62 0.39 -5.38 1.92
C LEU A 62 1.82 -4.95 1.59
N ASP A 63 2.32 -5.43 0.47
CA ASP A 63 3.67 -5.15 0.02
C ASP A 63 3.67 -4.02 -1.00
N THR A 64 4.11 -2.84 -0.57
CA THR A 64 4.17 -1.62 -1.40
C THR A 64 5.43 -1.55 -2.26
N THR A 65 6.32 -2.54 -2.17
CA THR A 65 7.54 -2.61 -2.96
C THR A 65 7.24 -3.29 -4.31
N CYS A 66 7.26 -2.53 -5.41
CA CYS A 66 6.92 -3.09 -6.73
C CYS A 66 8.07 -3.94 -7.34
N HIS A 67 9.28 -3.87 -6.76
CA HIS A 67 10.48 -4.64 -7.10
C HIS A 67 11.32 -4.85 -5.82
N PRO A 68 12.26 -5.82 -5.77
CA PRO A 68 13.18 -5.95 -4.65
C PRO A 68 13.79 -4.58 -4.31
N SER A 69 13.48 -4.08 -3.12
CA SER A 69 13.66 -2.67 -2.75
C SER A 69 15.12 -2.28 -2.52
N CYS A 70 16.01 -3.27 -2.37
CA CYS A 70 17.46 -3.15 -2.24
C CYS A 70 18.13 -4.35 -2.91
N ALA A 71 19.15 -4.12 -3.74
CA ALA A 71 20.22 -5.10 -3.91
C ALA A 71 21.23 -4.89 -2.78
N VAL A 72 21.32 -5.83 -1.84
CA VAL A 72 22.47 -5.89 -0.94
C VAL A 72 23.62 -6.46 -1.76
N THR A 73 24.37 -5.59 -2.42
CA THR A 73 25.66 -6.00 -3.00
C THR A 73 26.64 -6.29 -1.86
N LYS A 74 27.67 -7.11 -2.10
CA LYS A 74 28.70 -7.55 -1.12
C LYS A 74 29.47 -6.41 -0.40
N PHE A 75 29.09 -5.16 -0.59
CA PHE A 75 29.74 -3.95 -0.10
C PHE A 75 28.87 -3.11 0.87
N ASP A 76 27.86 -3.70 1.53
CA ASP A 76 26.99 -3.06 2.54
C ASP A 76 26.20 -1.81 2.09
N LYS A 77 26.25 -1.47 0.80
CA LYS A 77 25.53 -0.34 0.21
C LYS A 77 24.20 -0.82 -0.33
N CYS A 78 23.09 -0.36 0.27
CA CYS A 78 21.78 -0.47 -0.37
C CYS A 78 21.65 0.62 -1.42
N HIS A 79 21.34 0.22 -2.65
CA HIS A 79 21.05 1.13 -3.76
C HIS A 79 19.53 1.15 -4.03
N PRO A 80 18.95 2.32 -4.33
CA PRO A 80 17.58 2.40 -4.80
C PRO A 80 17.44 1.60 -6.11
N LEU A 81 16.59 0.58 -6.11
CA LEU A 81 16.20 -0.15 -7.33
C LEU A 81 14.87 0.34 -7.91
N MET A 82 14.21 1.28 -7.23
CA MET A 82 12.98 1.91 -7.70
C MET A 82 13.29 3.24 -8.38
N ASP A 83 12.61 3.51 -9.49
CA ASP A 83 12.56 4.85 -10.06
C ASP A 83 11.74 5.81 -9.18
N GLY A 84 11.85 7.11 -9.44
CA GLY A 84 11.18 8.14 -8.65
C GLY A 84 9.65 8.04 -8.66
N ASP A 85 9.04 7.66 -9.79
CA ASP A 85 7.59 7.53 -9.89
C ASP A 85 7.09 6.34 -9.05
N SER A 86 7.82 5.23 -9.09
CA SER A 86 7.56 4.05 -8.25
C SER A 86 7.67 4.36 -6.76
N LEU A 87 8.64 5.18 -6.35
CA LEU A 87 8.79 5.61 -4.96
C LEU A 87 7.61 6.49 -4.52
N VAL A 88 7.25 7.49 -5.33
CA VAL A 88 6.09 8.35 -5.08
C VAL A 88 4.81 7.51 -4.98
N GLU A 89 4.65 6.52 -5.84
CA GLU A 89 3.49 5.63 -5.80
C GLU A 89 3.46 4.75 -4.54
N ALA A 90 4.60 4.21 -4.11
CA ALA A 90 4.69 3.48 -2.85
C ALA A 90 4.28 4.37 -1.65
N GLN A 91 4.69 5.63 -1.64
CA GLN A 91 4.26 6.58 -0.59
C GLN A 91 2.75 6.84 -0.63
N LYS A 92 2.17 7.04 -1.82
CA LYS A 92 0.72 7.15 -1.99
C LYS A 92 0.00 5.91 -1.49
N ALA A 93 0.56 4.73 -1.74
CA ALA A 93 0.03 3.46 -1.26
C ALA A 93 0.02 3.40 0.28
N LEU A 94 1.12 3.80 0.94
CA LEU A 94 1.19 3.89 2.41
C LEU A 94 0.16 4.86 2.98
N LEU A 95 -0.03 6.01 2.34
CA LEU A 95 -1.06 6.97 2.74
C LEU A 95 -2.48 6.37 2.59
N ALA A 96 -2.74 5.66 1.49
CA ALA A 96 -4.01 4.98 1.26
C ALA A 96 -4.28 3.89 2.32
N ILE A 97 -3.27 3.10 2.70
CA ILE A 97 -3.38 2.09 3.76
C ILE A 97 -3.79 2.76 5.07
N ARG A 98 -3.07 3.82 5.48
CA ARG A 98 -3.37 4.55 6.72
C ARG A 98 -4.78 5.13 6.74
N ARG A 99 -5.23 5.67 5.60
CA ARG A 99 -6.52 6.36 5.50
C ARG A 99 -7.72 5.42 5.38
N TYR A 100 -7.61 4.32 4.64
CA TYR A 100 -8.77 3.52 4.25
C TYR A 100 -8.75 2.08 4.77
N VAL A 101 -7.57 1.53 5.04
CA VAL A 101 -7.41 0.11 5.41
C VAL A 101 -7.26 -0.05 6.92
N LEU A 102 -6.41 0.76 7.55
CA LEU A 102 -6.01 0.56 8.96
C LEU A 102 -7.21 0.52 9.91
N GLY A 103 -8.18 1.42 9.73
CA GLY A 103 -9.40 1.48 10.55
C GLY A 103 -10.38 0.32 10.34
N LYS A 104 -10.17 -0.51 9.30
CA LYS A 104 -11.01 -1.67 8.98
C LYS A 104 -10.38 -3.00 9.37
N VAL A 105 -9.11 -3.01 9.81
CA VAL A 105 -8.43 -4.25 10.19
C VAL A 105 -8.99 -4.73 11.54
N PRO A 106 -9.59 -5.93 11.62
CA PRO A 106 -10.01 -6.51 12.89
C PRO A 106 -8.80 -6.71 13.81
N SER A 107 -8.96 -6.53 15.11
CA SER A 107 -7.87 -6.62 16.10
C SER A 107 -7.15 -7.97 16.14
N MET A 108 -7.80 -9.05 15.69
CA MET A 108 -7.23 -10.40 15.64
C MET A 108 -6.40 -10.66 14.37
N VAL A 109 -6.50 -9.79 13.36
CA VAL A 109 -5.75 -9.91 12.10
C VAL A 109 -4.37 -9.27 12.27
N LYS A 110 -3.32 -10.03 12.01
CA LYS A 110 -1.96 -9.49 11.89
C LYS A 110 -1.82 -8.73 10.57
N LEU A 111 -1.68 -7.41 10.63
CA LEU A 111 -1.34 -6.58 9.47
C LEU A 111 0.18 -6.43 9.34
N ASN A 112 0.75 -6.82 8.21
CA ASN A 112 2.12 -6.53 7.82
C ASN A 112 2.14 -5.57 6.63
N ILE A 113 2.92 -4.50 6.74
CA ILE A 113 3.13 -3.55 5.64
C ILE A 113 4.61 -3.63 5.27
N LEU A 114 4.91 -3.96 4.02
CA LEU A 114 6.28 -3.91 3.51
C LEU A 114 6.47 -2.57 2.81
N GLU A 115 7.25 -1.70 3.44
CA GLU A 115 7.57 -0.36 2.96
C GLU A 115 8.89 -0.37 2.16
N PRO A 116 9.11 0.61 1.26
CA PRO A 116 10.43 0.85 0.69
C PRO A 116 11.49 1.04 1.79
N CYS A 117 12.71 0.58 1.55
CA CYS A 117 13.80 0.70 2.51
C CYS A 117 14.09 2.17 2.85
N SER A 118 13.92 2.55 4.12
CA SER A 118 14.13 3.92 4.59
C SER A 118 15.57 4.43 4.44
N ARG A 119 16.56 3.52 4.31
CA ARG A 119 17.98 3.89 4.15
C ARG A 119 18.34 4.37 2.75
N CYS A 120 17.68 3.86 1.72
CA CYS A 120 17.95 4.22 0.33
C CYS A 120 16.81 5.01 -0.33
N HIS A 121 15.59 4.90 0.20
CA HIS A 121 14.40 5.60 -0.28
C HIS A 121 13.93 6.67 0.70
N ALA A 122 14.87 7.31 1.42
CA ALA A 122 14.58 8.45 2.26
C ALA A 122 14.02 9.57 1.37
N VAL A 123 12.73 9.86 1.52
CA VAL A 123 12.12 11.00 0.83
C VAL A 123 12.38 12.23 1.67
N GLU A 124 13.02 13.21 1.06
CA GLU A 124 13.14 14.54 1.65
C GLU A 124 11.72 15.04 1.93
N SER A 125 11.38 15.09 3.21
CA SER A 125 10.05 15.46 3.66
C SER A 125 9.79 16.88 3.16
N LEU A 126 8.84 17.05 2.23
CA LEU A 126 8.28 18.36 1.89
C LEU A 126 7.42 18.85 3.07
N VAL A 127 8.03 19.02 4.23
CA VAL A 127 7.49 19.77 5.35
C VAL A 127 7.88 21.23 5.11
N SER A 128 6.94 21.94 4.51
CA SER A 128 6.67 23.36 4.67
C SER A 128 7.87 24.27 5.02
N THR A 129 8.50 24.86 4.01
CA THR A 129 8.95 26.26 4.14
C THR A 129 7.77 27.18 3.88
N ALA A 130 6.78 27.17 4.77
CA ALA A 130 5.90 28.31 4.95
C ALA A 130 6.58 29.21 5.99
N LYS A 131 7.43 30.10 5.47
CA LYS A 131 8.11 31.16 6.21
C LYS A 131 7.01 32.06 6.79
N LEU A 132 6.85 32.04 8.12
CA LEU A 132 6.14 33.10 8.83
C LEU A 132 6.97 34.39 8.65
N SER A 133 6.44 35.31 7.86
CA SER A 133 6.75 36.74 7.87
C SER A 133 5.44 37.49 7.94
#